data_AF-K2KSL4-F1
#
_entry.id   AF-K2KSL4-F1
#
_cell.length_a   1.000
_cell.length_b   1.000
_cell.length_c   1.000
_cell.angle_alpha   90.00
_cell.angle_beta   90.00
_cell.angle_gamma   90.00
#
_symmetry.space_group_name_H-M   'P 1'
#
loop_
_entity.id
_entity.type
_entity.pdbx_description
1 polymer ?
#
loop_
_entity_poly.entity_id
_entity_poly.type
_entity_poly.pdbx_seq_one_letter_code
_entity_poly.pdbx_strand_id
1 'polypeptide(L)'
;MLNLPAISSDVSAQSFTRQSVNIREPLNQAESKPQQESSFQQQVNRQLLLNRLGVDAEKLEELEKRIDELENKGQLSDKEREQLDNLYAAKEQLFEEAARRRNGDELPPGSLIETSA
;
A
#
# COMPACT_ATOMS: atom_id res chain seq x y z
N MET A 1 47.20 8.48 -45.31
CA MET A 1 48.10 7.40 -45.77
C MET A 1 48.15 6.34 -44.68
N LEU A 2 47.87 5.08 -45.02
CA LEU A 2 48.03 3.91 -44.13
C LEU A 2 49.52 3.56 -43.98
N ASN A 3 49.98 3.27 -42.76
CA ASN A 3 50.97 2.19 -42.52
C ASN A 3 51.14 1.85 -41.01
N LEU A 4 50.69 0.66 -40.59
CA LEU A 4 51.30 -0.14 -39.50
C LEU A 4 52.53 -0.88 -40.10
N PRO A 5 53.49 -1.53 -39.38
CA PRO A 5 53.46 -2.24 -38.07
C PRO A 5 54.72 -1.92 -37.19
N ALA A 6 55.03 -2.48 -36.01
CA ALA A 6 55.32 -3.88 -35.69
C ALA A 6 55.50 -4.12 -34.16
N ILE A 7 55.28 -5.37 -33.78
CA ILE A 7 55.30 -5.99 -32.46
C ILE A 7 56.74 -6.44 -32.12
N SER A 8 57.20 -6.28 -30.86
CA SER A 8 58.05 -7.27 -30.13
C SER A 8 58.42 -6.70 -28.75
N SER A 9 57.88 -7.25 -27.65
CA SER A 9 58.41 -8.37 -26.85
C SER A 9 59.51 -7.94 -25.88
N ASP A 10 59.14 -7.75 -24.61
CA ASP A 10 59.99 -8.27 -23.55
C ASP A 10 59.14 -9.01 -22.52
N VAL A 11 59.51 -10.27 -22.36
CA VAL A 11 58.89 -11.27 -21.52
C VAL A 11 59.75 -11.32 -20.27
N SER A 12 59.17 -11.04 -19.12
CA SER A 12 59.67 -11.62 -17.88
C SER A 12 58.50 -12.25 -17.16
N ALA A 13 58.31 -13.52 -17.52
CA ALA A 13 57.47 -14.47 -16.83
C ALA A 13 57.98 -14.66 -15.40
N GLN A 14 57.12 -14.42 -14.41
CA GLN A 14 57.13 -15.23 -13.21
C GLN A 14 55.74 -15.82 -13.00
N SER A 15 55.64 -17.05 -13.47
CA SER A 15 54.55 -17.97 -13.20
C SER A 15 54.62 -18.41 -11.74
N PHE A 16 53.64 -18.02 -10.94
CA PHE A 16 53.27 -18.79 -9.75
C PHE A 16 51.84 -19.27 -9.94
N THR A 17 51.72 -20.49 -10.45
CA THR A 17 50.47 -21.25 -10.44
C THR A 17 50.20 -21.66 -9.00
N ARG A 18 49.14 -21.12 -8.38
CA ARG A 18 48.49 -21.78 -7.25
C ARG A 18 46.99 -21.55 -7.25
N GLN A 19 46.31 -22.64 -7.64
CA GLN A 19 45.09 -23.14 -7.03
C GLN A 19 43.84 -22.26 -7.16
N SER A 20 43.02 -22.64 -8.14
CA SER A 20 41.60 -22.39 -8.23
C SER A 20 40.89 -22.70 -6.91
N VAL A 21 40.55 -21.67 -6.15
CA VAL A 21 39.50 -21.73 -5.15
C VAL A 21 38.30 -21.00 -5.74
N ASN A 22 37.36 -21.80 -6.24
CA ASN A 22 36.05 -21.37 -6.66
C ASN A 22 35.24 -21.01 -5.40
N ILE A 23 35.48 -19.82 -4.83
CA ILE A 23 34.62 -19.28 -3.78
C ILE A 23 33.42 -18.65 -4.49
N ARG A 24 32.49 -19.50 -4.91
CA ARG A 24 31.09 -19.08 -4.98
C ARG A 24 30.63 -19.00 -3.53
N GLU A 25 30.41 -17.80 -3.02
CA GLU A 25 29.46 -17.63 -1.92
C GLU A 25 28.09 -18.09 -2.44
N PRO A 26 27.43 -19.11 -1.87
CA PRO A 26 25.99 -19.02 -1.75
C PRO A 26 25.77 -18.07 -0.57
N LEU A 27 25.65 -16.76 -0.85
CA LEU A 27 25.00 -15.88 0.11
C LEU A 27 23.62 -16.51 0.35
N ASN A 28 23.44 -17.03 1.56
CA ASN A 28 22.18 -17.56 2.05
C ASN A 28 21.04 -16.64 1.59
N GLN A 29 20.24 -17.11 0.63
CA GLN A 29 18.84 -16.71 0.56
C GLN A 29 18.17 -17.32 1.78
N ALA A 30 18.44 -16.72 2.95
CA ALA A 30 17.45 -16.67 3.99
C ALA A 30 16.32 -15.84 3.39
N GLU A 31 15.36 -16.52 2.77
CA GLU A 31 14.02 -15.99 2.51
C GLU A 31 13.44 -15.55 3.86
N SER A 32 13.82 -14.34 4.26
CA SER A 32 13.12 -13.61 5.28
C SER A 32 11.75 -13.35 4.67
N LYS A 33 10.72 -14.05 5.16
CA LYS A 33 9.33 -13.64 4.94
C LYS A 33 8.95 -12.63 6.01
N PRO A 34 9.01 -11.31 5.77
CA PRO A 34 8.32 -10.32 6.60
C PRO A 34 6.99 -9.91 5.95
N GLN A 35 6.24 -10.86 5.36
CA GLN A 35 4.98 -10.52 4.69
C GLN A 35 3.76 -10.54 5.62
N GLN A 36 3.88 -11.07 6.85
CA GLN A 36 2.74 -11.23 7.75
C GLN A 36 2.60 -10.09 8.78
N GLU A 37 3.71 -9.60 9.33
CA GLU A 37 3.67 -8.48 10.29
C GLU A 37 3.23 -7.15 9.64
N SER A 38 3.58 -6.95 8.37
CA SER A 38 3.19 -5.74 7.63
C SER A 38 1.67 -5.63 7.47
N SER A 39 0.97 -6.76 7.24
CA SER A 39 -0.48 -6.79 7.07
C SER A 39 -1.22 -6.50 8.39
N PHE A 40 -0.77 -7.06 9.51
CA PHE A 40 -1.39 -6.81 10.82
C PHE A 40 -1.20 -5.35 11.25
N GLN A 41 0.03 -4.83 11.15
CA GLN A 41 0.30 -3.44 11.49
C GLN A 41 -0.48 -2.47 10.61
N GLN A 42 -0.65 -2.76 9.33
CA GLN A 42 -1.51 -1.98 8.44
C GLN A 42 -2.97 -1.98 8.88
N GLN A 43 -3.51 -3.14 9.27
CA GLN A 43 -4.89 -3.24 9.75
C GLN A 43 -5.12 -2.44 11.04
N VAL A 44 -4.19 -2.55 11.99
CA VAL A 44 -4.24 -1.78 13.25
C VAL A 44 -4.13 -0.28 12.97
N ASN A 45 -3.18 0.13 12.12
CA ASN A 45 -3.02 1.53 11.73
C ASN A 45 -4.28 2.07 11.04
N ARG A 46 -4.89 1.30 10.13
CA ARG A 46 -6.17 1.66 9.49
C ARG A 46 -7.24 1.85 10.55
N GLN A 47 -7.42 0.90 11.47
CA GLN A 47 -8.44 1.01 12.52
C GLN A 47 -8.21 2.23 13.42
N LEU A 48 -6.97 2.50 13.82
CA LEU A 48 -6.63 3.67 14.64
C LEU A 48 -6.94 4.98 13.91
N LEU A 49 -6.65 5.06 12.61
CA LEU A 49 -6.97 6.24 11.80
C LEU A 49 -8.48 6.45 11.67
N LEU A 50 -9.26 5.39 11.42
CA LEU A 50 -10.72 5.47 11.33
C LEU A 50 -11.33 5.94 12.65
N ASN A 51 -10.90 5.34 13.76
CA ASN A 51 -11.33 5.75 15.10
C ASN A 51 -10.98 7.21 15.38
N ARG A 52 -9.78 7.66 15.00
CA ARG A 52 -9.34 9.06 15.18
C ARG A 52 -10.15 10.03 14.33
N LEU A 53 -10.57 9.62 13.15
CA LEU A 53 -11.41 10.44 12.26
C LEU A 53 -12.88 10.42 12.69
N GLY A 54 -13.29 9.52 13.59
CA GLY A 54 -14.69 9.33 13.96
C GLY A 54 -15.50 8.64 12.87
N VAL A 55 -14.83 7.92 11.96
CA VAL A 55 -15.43 7.22 10.84
C VAL A 55 -15.91 5.85 11.31
N ASP A 56 -17.14 5.51 10.97
CA ASP A 56 -17.73 4.21 11.26
C ASP A 56 -17.06 3.13 10.39
N ALA A 57 -16.20 2.32 11.03
CA ALA A 57 -15.39 1.32 10.35
C ALA A 57 -16.22 0.20 9.71
N GLU A 58 -17.34 -0.19 10.34
CA GLU A 58 -18.22 -1.25 9.85
C GLU A 58 -18.93 -0.80 8.56
N LYS A 59 -19.48 0.42 8.56
CA LYS A 59 -20.10 1.01 7.37
C LYS A 59 -19.10 1.20 6.23
N LEU A 60 -17.89 1.65 6.55
CA LEU A 60 -16.84 1.81 5.54
C LEU A 60 -16.47 0.46 4.91
N GLU A 61 -16.33 -0.59 5.71
CA GLU A 61 -16.02 -1.94 5.22
C GLU A 61 -17.14 -2.51 4.34
N GLU A 62 -18.41 -2.30 4.69
CA GLU A 62 -19.54 -2.69 3.86
C GLU A 62 -19.51 -1.99 2.48
N LEU A 63 -19.27 -0.67 2.48
CA LEU A 63 -19.15 0.10 1.24
C LEU A 63 -17.97 -0.36 0.38
N GLU A 64 -16.79 -0.55 0.98
CA GLU A 64 -15.59 -1.01 0.27
C GLU A 64 -15.81 -2.41 -0.33
N LYS A 65 -16.42 -3.32 0.42
CA LYS A 65 -16.77 -4.65 -0.10
C LYS A 65 -17.74 -4.57 -1.29
N ARG A 66 -18.74 -3.68 -1.22
CA ARG A 66 -19.72 -3.52 -2.30
C ARG A 66 -19.11 -2.91 -3.56
N ILE A 67 -18.18 -1.97 -3.38
CA ILE A 67 -17.36 -1.40 -4.46
C ILE A 67 -16.53 -2.51 -5.11
N ASP A 68 -15.77 -3.26 -4.30
CA ASP A 68 -14.93 -4.36 -4.79
C ASP A 68 -15.75 -5.42 -5.55
N GLU A 69 -16.95 -5.79 -5.06
CA GLU A 69 -17.85 -6.73 -5.74
C GLU A 69 -18.25 -6.25 -7.14
N LEU A 70 -18.50 -4.95 -7.31
CA LEU A 70 -18.87 -4.36 -8.59
C LEU A 70 -17.66 -4.17 -9.51
N GLU A 71 -16.54 -3.65 -9.00
CA GLU A 71 -15.32 -3.46 -9.78
C GLU A 71 -14.78 -4.79 -10.34
N ASN A 72 -14.85 -5.85 -9.55
CA ASN A 72 -14.39 -7.19 -9.97
C ASN A 72 -15.37 -7.92 -10.90
N LYS A 73 -16.56 -7.36 -11.17
CA LYS A 73 -17.57 -7.96 -12.05
C LYS A 73 -17.21 -7.87 -13.54
N GLY A 74 -16.21 -7.05 -13.89
CA GLY A 74 -15.64 -6.94 -15.25
C GLY A 74 -16.48 -6.12 -16.22
N GLN A 75 -17.72 -6.54 -16.52
CA GLN A 75 -18.67 -5.74 -17.31
C GLN A 75 -19.82 -5.28 -16.44
N LEU A 76 -19.90 -3.96 -16.24
CA LEU A 76 -20.97 -3.28 -15.53
C LEU A 76 -22.00 -2.75 -16.54
N SER A 77 -23.27 -3.01 -16.27
CA SER A 77 -24.38 -2.30 -16.90
C SER A 77 -24.40 -0.83 -16.48
N ASP A 78 -25.12 0.02 -17.22
CA ASP A 78 -25.22 1.45 -16.87
C ASP A 78 -25.81 1.67 -15.48
N LYS A 79 -26.77 0.83 -15.07
CA LYS A 79 -27.32 0.84 -13.71
C LYS A 79 -26.29 0.47 -12.65
N GLU A 80 -25.42 -0.49 -12.93
CA GLU A 80 -24.38 -0.91 -11.99
C GLU A 80 -23.24 0.10 -11.91
N ARG A 81 -22.97 0.83 -13.00
CA ARG A 81 -22.06 1.99 -12.99
C ARG A 81 -22.63 3.10 -12.11
N GLU A 82 -23.90 3.44 -12.29
CA GLU A 82 -24.58 4.42 -11.43
C GLU A 82 -24.57 3.97 -9.95
N GLN A 83 -24.78 2.68 -9.68
CA GLN A 83 -24.64 2.15 -8.32
C GLN A 83 -23.22 2.28 -7.78
N LEU A 84 -22.20 2.01 -8.59
CA LEU A 84 -20.81 2.18 -8.20
C LEU A 84 -20.48 3.64 -7.86
N ASP A 85 -20.93 4.58 -8.69
CA ASP A 85 -20.77 6.02 -8.45
C ASP A 85 -21.46 6.44 -7.13
N ASN A 86 -22.67 5.93 -6.89
CA ASN A 86 -23.39 6.17 -5.64
C ASN A 86 -22.66 5.60 -4.41
N LEU A 87 -21.99 4.45 -4.53
CA LEU A 87 -21.21 3.87 -3.45
C LEU A 87 -19.96 4.69 -3.14
N TYR A 88 -19.28 5.23 -4.15
CA TYR A 88 -18.18 6.17 -3.93
C TYR A 88 -18.65 7.46 -3.26
N ALA A 89 -19.79 8.02 -3.70
CA ALA A 89 -20.38 9.19 -3.06
C ALA A 89 -20.77 8.91 -1.60
N ALA A 90 -21.36 7.75 -1.31
CA ALA A 90 -21.69 7.35 0.06
C ALA A 90 -20.44 7.20 0.94
N LYS A 91 -19.34 6.67 0.38
CA LYS A 91 -18.06 6.60 1.07
C LYS A 91 -17.52 7.99 1.39
N GLU A 92 -17.55 8.92 0.45
CA GLU A 92 -17.14 10.32 0.68
C GLU A 92 -17.99 10.99 1.75
N GLN A 93 -19.31 10.84 1.68
CA GLN A 93 -20.24 11.36 2.69
C GLN A 93 -19.95 10.82 4.09
N LEU A 94 -19.55 9.55 4.23
CA LEU A 94 -19.18 8.98 5.51
C LEU A 94 -17.97 9.70 6.15
N PHE A 95 -16.98 10.08 5.34
CA PHE A 95 -15.83 10.85 5.83
C PHE A 95 -16.20 12.31 6.11
N GLU A 96 -17.05 12.93 5.29
CA GLU A 96 -17.54 14.29 5.54
C GLU A 96 -18.35 14.39 6.83
N GLU A 97 -19.29 13.47 7.06
CA GLU A 97 -20.12 13.42 8.26
C GLU A 97 -19.24 13.26 9.52
N ALA A 98 -18.27 12.36 9.46
CA ALA A 98 -17.29 12.19 10.52
C ALA A 98 -16.48 13.48 10.77
N ALA A 99 -16.08 14.20 9.71
CA ALA A 99 -15.37 15.46 9.82
C ALA A 99 -16.24 16.58 10.44
N ARG A 100 -17.53 16.69 10.07
CA ARG A 100 -18.47 17.66 10.63
C ARG A 100 -18.71 17.44 12.13
N ARG A 101 -18.94 16.19 12.55
CA ARG A 101 -19.06 15.82 13.96
C ARG A 101 -17.80 16.18 14.76
N ARG A 102 -16.62 15.96 14.17
CA ARG A 102 -15.34 16.29 14.82
C ARG A 102 -15.09 17.79 14.97
N ASN A 103 -15.56 18.59 14.01
CA ASN A 103 -15.41 20.04 14.04
C ASN A 103 -16.47 20.74 14.93
N GLY A 104 -17.38 19.98 15.53
CA GLY A 104 -18.40 20.51 16.44
C GLY A 104 -19.63 21.11 15.74
N ASP A 105 -19.79 20.89 14.43
CA ASP A 105 -20.93 21.37 13.66
C ASP A 105 -22.20 20.53 13.90
N GLU A 106 -22.03 19.29 14.38
CA GLU A 106 -23.12 18.38 14.69
C GLU A 106 -22.85 17.72 16.05
N LEU A 107 -23.62 18.13 17.07
CA LEU A 107 -23.59 17.50 18.39
C LEU A 107 -24.11 16.07 18.24
N PRO A 108 -23.49 15.08 18.91
CA PRO A 108 -23.98 13.71 18.86
C PRO A 108 -25.45 13.66 19.34
N PRO A 109 -26.31 12.88 18.67
CA PRO A 109 -27.71 12.73 19.10
C PRO A 109 -27.74 12.22 20.54
N GLY A 110 -28.28 13.03 21.45
CA GLY A 110 -28.30 12.76 22.89
C GLY A 110 -27.53 13.77 23.76
N SER A 111 -26.86 14.76 23.18
CA SER A 111 -26.34 15.91 23.93
C SER A 111 -27.50 16.78 24.43
N LEU A 112 -27.99 16.50 25.64
CA LEU A 112 -28.87 17.38 26.39
C LEU A 112 -28.08 18.66 26.73
N ILE A 113 -28.27 19.72 25.94
CA ILE A 113 -27.99 21.06 26.44
C ILE A 113 -29.11 21.33 27.45
N GLU A 114 -28.80 21.19 28.73
CA GLU A 114 -29.61 21.72 29.81
C GLU A 114 -29.65 23.24 29.60
N THR A 115 -30.68 23.73 28.91
CA THR A 115 -30.97 25.16 28.84
C THR A 115 -31.36 25.58 30.24
N SER A 116 -30.39 26.06 31.01
CA SER A 116 -30.63 26.69 32.30
C SER A 116 -31.53 27.91 32.08
N ALA A 117 -32.71 27.88 32.70
CA ALA A 117 -33.58 29.03 32.86
C ALA A 117 -33.17 29.84 34.10
#